data_AF-A0A081D1S9-F1
#
_entry.id   AF-A0A081D1S9-F1
#
_cell.length_a   1.000
_cell.length_b   1.000
_cell.length_c   1.000
_cell.angle_alpha   90.00
_cell.angle_beta   90.00
_cell.angle_gamma   90.00
#
_symmetry.space_group_name_H-M   'P 1'
#
loop_
_entity.id
_entity.type
_entity.pdbx_description
1 polymer ?
#
loop_
_entity_poly.entity_id
_entity_poly.type
_entity_poly.pdbx_seq_one_letter_code
_entity_poly.pdbx_strand_id
1 'polypeptide(L)'
;MFMPAFEDFPYGALLAVGSASRPNRGRGVLLALDPQGALSGSPELVDMTPMLVPLHQAFAELNIEGATVVGEELLLLQRGNKKHIENAIIHYPLLPVLEAVRGPGTAIAPSASTRVDLGTIEGVPPSANDLT
;
A
#
# COMPACT_ATOMS: atom_id res chain seq x y z
N MET A 1 0.75 1.74 -7.55
CA MET A 1 1.00 0.31 -7.77
C MET A 1 0.02 -0.23 -8.79
N PHE A 2 0.45 -1.15 -9.64
CA PHE A 2 -0.45 -1.83 -10.56
C PHE A 2 -1.15 -2.99 -9.86
N MET A 3 -2.46 -3.05 -10.02
CA MET A 3 -3.33 -4.12 -9.58
C MET A 3 -3.61 -5.02 -10.78
N PRO A 4 -3.63 -6.36 -10.61
CA PRO A 4 -4.05 -7.25 -11.68
C PRO A 4 -5.51 -7.05 -12.02
N ALA A 5 -6.00 -7.71 -13.07
CA ALA A 5 -7.41 -7.68 -13.43
C ALA A 5 -8.31 -8.19 -12.30
N PHE A 6 -9.43 -7.51 -12.08
CA PHE A 6 -10.46 -7.88 -11.11
C PHE A 6 -11.83 -7.34 -11.56
N GLU A 7 -12.88 -7.57 -10.77
CA GLU A 7 -14.24 -7.12 -11.09
C GLU A 7 -14.26 -5.62 -11.43
N ASP A 8 -14.96 -5.25 -12.50
CA ASP A 8 -15.02 -3.89 -13.10
C ASP A 8 -13.72 -3.34 -13.70
N PHE A 9 -12.58 -4.00 -13.48
CA PHE A 9 -11.26 -3.63 -13.99
C PHE A 9 -10.63 -4.80 -14.77
N PRO A 10 -11.15 -5.17 -15.95
CA PRO A 10 -10.75 -6.37 -16.68
C PRO A 10 -9.31 -6.34 -17.21
N TYR A 11 -8.69 -5.16 -17.29
CA TYR A 11 -7.28 -4.99 -17.66
C TYR A 11 -6.41 -4.56 -16.46
N GLY A 12 -6.97 -4.61 -15.25
CA GLY A 12 -6.34 -4.13 -14.04
C GLY A 12 -6.52 -2.63 -13.82
N ALA A 13 -5.80 -2.12 -12.81
CA ALA A 13 -5.92 -0.74 -12.37
C ALA A 13 -4.60 -0.22 -11.81
N LEU A 14 -4.41 1.09 -11.80
CA LEU A 14 -3.41 1.77 -10.99
C LEU A 14 -4.04 2.21 -9.67
N LEU A 15 -3.57 1.67 -8.55
CA LEU A 15 -3.91 2.15 -7.21
C LEU A 15 -2.80 3.05 -6.67
N ALA A 16 -3.14 4.30 -6.37
CA ALA A 16 -2.30 5.23 -5.63
C ALA A 16 -2.76 5.25 -4.17
N VAL A 17 -1.82 5.01 -3.25
CA VAL A 17 -2.07 5.00 -1.80
C VAL A 17 -1.37 6.22 -1.19
N GLY A 18 -2.07 6.97 -0.35
CA GLY A 18 -1.45 8.05 0.41
C GLY A 18 -0.46 7.53 1.45
N SER A 19 0.45 8.37 1.94
CA SER A 19 1.48 7.96 2.91
C SER A 19 0.94 7.47 4.26
N ALA A 20 -0.37 7.62 4.50
CA ALA A 20 -1.04 7.21 5.73
C ALA A 20 -0.43 7.84 7.00
N SER A 21 0.24 8.98 6.90
CA SER A 21 0.88 9.64 8.05
C SER A 21 -0.08 10.20 9.10
N ARG A 22 -1.38 10.23 8.81
CA ARG A 22 -2.44 10.64 9.74
C ARG A 22 -3.63 9.68 9.60
N PRO A 23 -4.26 9.25 10.70
CA PRO A 23 -5.38 8.30 10.67
C PRO A 23 -6.60 8.77 9.87
N ASN A 24 -6.77 10.09 9.73
CA ASN A 24 -7.86 10.69 8.96
C ASN A 24 -7.58 10.81 7.45
N ARG A 25 -6.48 10.21 6.95
CA ARG A 25 -6.08 10.20 5.53
C ARG A 25 -6.06 8.79 4.93
N GLY A 26 -7.01 7.94 5.33
CA GLY A 26 -7.23 6.63 4.72
C GLY A 26 -7.88 6.72 3.34
N ARG A 27 -7.28 7.44 2.38
CA ARG A 27 -7.81 7.55 1.02
C ARG A 27 -6.77 7.15 -0.01
N GLY A 28 -7.23 6.44 -1.03
CA GLY A 28 -6.49 6.10 -2.22
C GLY A 28 -7.22 6.62 -3.47
N VAL A 29 -6.54 6.50 -4.60
CA VAL A 29 -7.12 6.78 -5.92
C VAL A 29 -6.91 5.54 -6.79
N LEU A 30 -7.98 5.06 -7.40
CA LEU A 30 -7.97 3.96 -8.35
C LEU A 30 -8.23 4.50 -9.76
N LEU A 31 -7.43 4.07 -10.74
CA LEU A 31 -7.63 4.39 -12.15
C LEU A 31 -7.61 3.10 -12.96
N ALA A 32 -8.59 2.90 -13.83
CA ALA A 32 -8.63 1.72 -14.69
C ALA A 32 -7.50 1.73 -15.72
N LEU A 33 -7.10 0.54 -16.16
CA LEU A 33 -6.26 0.37 -17.34
C LEU A 33 -7.11 -0.02 -18.55
N ASP A 34 -6.66 0.36 -19.73
CA ASP A 34 -7.17 -0.14 -21.01
C ASP A 34 -6.42 -1.42 -21.45
N PRO A 35 -6.81 -2.08 -22.55
CA PRO A 35 -6.15 -3.29 -23.01
C PRO A 35 -4.67 -3.10 -23.42
N GLN A 36 -4.23 -1.85 -23.61
CA GLN A 36 -2.85 -1.50 -23.91
C GLN A 36 -2.05 -1.16 -22.64
N GLY A 37 -2.68 -1.22 -21.46
CA GLY A 37 -2.08 -0.88 -20.18
C GLY A 37 -1.99 0.63 -19.90
N ALA A 38 -2.65 1.47 -20.71
CA ALA A 38 -2.73 2.90 -20.47
C ALA A 38 -3.86 3.24 -19.48
N LEU A 39 -3.73 4.35 -18.77
CA LEU A 39 -4.77 4.83 -17.85
C LEU A 39 -6.03 5.22 -18.63
N SER A 40 -7.18 4.77 -18.14
CA SER A 40 -8.48 4.99 -18.76
C SER A 40 -9.54 5.34 -17.72
N GLY A 41 -10.53 6.12 -18.14
CA GLY A 41 -11.64 6.56 -17.29
C GLY A 41 -11.25 7.68 -16.32
N SER A 42 -12.17 7.94 -15.38
CA SER A 42 -11.99 8.95 -14.33
C SER A 42 -11.38 8.32 -13.08
N PRO A 43 -10.52 9.03 -12.33
CA PRO A 43 -10.01 8.52 -11.06
C PRO A 43 -11.14 8.34 -10.04
N GLU A 44 -11.14 7.20 -9.36
CA GLU A 44 -12.10 6.86 -8.31
C GLU A 44 -11.44 6.96 -6.93
N LEU A 45 -12.14 7.59 -5.97
CA LEU A 45 -11.68 7.65 -4.59
C LEU A 45 -11.99 6.35 -3.88
N VAL A 46 -10.97 5.78 -3.24
CA VAL A 46 -11.08 4.53 -2.48
C VAL A 46 -10.85 4.80 -1.01
N ASP A 47 -11.67 4.19 -0.15
CA ASP A 47 -11.43 4.17 1.29
C ASP A 47 -10.37 3.11 1.64
N MET A 48 -9.20 3.58 2.07
CA MET A 48 -8.09 2.72 2.48
C MET A 48 -8.07 2.47 3.99
N THR A 49 -9.02 3.06 4.73
CA THR A 49 -9.18 2.88 6.18
C THR A 49 -9.19 1.42 6.61
N PRO A 50 -9.87 0.49 5.90
CA PRO A 50 -9.87 -0.93 6.27
C PRO A 50 -8.47 -1.55 6.39
N MET A 51 -7.54 -1.13 5.55
CA MET A 51 -6.16 -1.64 5.57
C MET A 51 -5.28 -0.85 6.54
N LEU A 52 -5.44 0.47 6.60
CA LEU A 52 -4.49 1.34 7.30
C LEU A 52 -4.74 1.45 8.81
N VAL A 53 -5.99 1.27 9.28
CA VAL A 53 -6.32 1.37 10.72
C VAL A 53 -5.58 0.34 11.58
N PRO A 54 -5.53 -0.96 11.22
CA PRO A 54 -4.74 -1.92 11.98
C PRO A 54 -3.24 -1.55 12.03
N LEU A 55 -2.71 -0.93 10.98
CA LEU A 55 -1.30 -0.52 10.93
C LEU A 55 -1.01 0.66 11.85
N HIS A 56 -1.96 1.58 12.03
CA HIS A 56 -1.84 2.65 13.02
C HIS A 56 -1.77 2.16 14.47
N GLN A 57 -2.21 0.93 14.74
CA GLN A 57 -2.06 0.30 16.06
C GLN A 57 -0.69 -0.40 16.19
N ALA A 58 -0.10 -0.85 15.08
CA ALA A 58 1.17 -1.57 15.05
C ALA A 58 2.39 -0.65 14.96
N PHE A 59 2.26 0.53 14.34
CA PHE A 59 3.35 1.48 14.12
C PHE A 59 3.04 2.83 14.78
N ALA A 60 4.00 3.34 15.55
CA ALA A 60 3.88 4.64 16.21
C ALA A 60 3.71 5.80 15.21
N GLU A 61 4.45 5.75 14.10
CA GLU A 61 4.30 6.67 12.96
C GLU A 61 4.28 5.88 11.65
N LEU A 62 3.07 5.72 11.10
CA LEU A 62 2.87 5.08 9.79
C LEU A 62 3.31 6.04 8.68
N ASN A 63 4.07 5.56 7.72
CA ASN A 63 4.56 6.28 6.56
C ASN A 63 4.81 5.30 5.41
N ILE A 64 3.74 5.00 4.67
CA ILE A 64 3.78 4.14 3.49
C ILE A 64 4.41 4.91 2.33
N GLU A 65 5.40 4.31 1.68
CA GLU A 65 6.16 4.97 0.61
C GLU A 65 6.14 4.22 -0.71
N GLY A 66 5.90 2.92 -0.62
CA GLY A 66 5.81 2.05 -1.77
C GLY A 66 4.77 1.00 -1.55
N ALA A 67 4.26 0.48 -2.66
CA ALA A 67 3.36 -0.64 -2.67
C ALA A 67 3.55 -1.42 -3.97
N THR A 68 3.50 -2.75 -3.89
CA THR A 68 3.61 -3.61 -5.07
C THR A 68 2.83 -4.90 -4.87
N VAL A 69 2.33 -5.47 -5.97
CA VAL A 69 1.72 -6.80 -5.97
C VAL A 69 2.79 -7.81 -6.38
N VAL A 70 2.93 -8.88 -5.61
CA VAL A 70 3.84 -10.02 -5.89
C VAL A 70 3.05 -11.30 -5.70
N GLY A 71 2.79 -12.03 -6.79
CA GLY A 71 1.94 -13.21 -6.74
C GLY A 71 0.54 -12.86 -6.21
N GLU A 72 0.14 -13.51 -5.12
CA GLU A 72 -1.16 -13.31 -4.46
C GLU A 72 -1.08 -12.37 -3.25
N GLU A 73 -0.01 -11.61 -3.12
CA GLU A 73 0.17 -10.66 -2.02
C GLU A 73 0.30 -9.22 -2.52
N LEU A 74 -0.30 -8.31 -1.77
CA LEU A 74 0.07 -6.91 -1.77
C LEU A 74 1.12 -6.67 -0.69
N LEU A 75 2.23 -6.05 -1.07
CA LEU A 75 3.26 -5.58 -0.17
C LEU A 75 3.16 -4.06 -0.02
N LEU A 76 3.10 -3.59 1.23
CA LEU A 76 3.28 -2.18 1.56
C LEU A 76 4.67 -1.96 2.17
N LEU A 77 5.35 -0.91 1.73
CA LEU A 77 6.66 -0.52 2.24
C LEU A 77 6.47 0.62 3.24
N GLN A 78 6.64 0.29 4.51
CA GLN A 78 6.69 1.25 5.61
C GLN A 78 8.12 1.78 5.73
N ARG A 79 8.28 3.11 5.68
CA ARG A 79 9.56 3.74 5.99
C ARG A 79 9.52 4.36 7.38
N GLY A 80 10.47 3.97 8.21
CA GLY A 80 10.78 4.66 9.45
C GLY A 80 11.25 6.10 9.21
N ASN A 81 11.39 6.84 10.29
CA ASN A 81 11.99 8.17 10.31
C ASN A 81 12.96 8.29 11.48
N LYS A 82 13.57 9.48 11.66
CA LYS A 82 14.58 9.71 12.69
C LYS A 82 14.11 9.42 14.12
N LYS A 83 12.80 9.50 14.41
CA LYS A 83 12.23 9.21 15.73
C LYS A 83 11.76 7.76 15.84
N HIS A 84 11.23 7.19 14.76
CA HIS A 84 10.70 5.84 14.70
C HIS A 84 11.30 5.11 13.50
N ILE A 85 12.45 4.46 13.68
CA ILE A 85 13.28 3.88 12.60
C ILE A 85 12.73 2.59 11.99
N GLU A 86 11.50 2.20 12.31
CA GLU A 86 10.92 0.92 11.92
C GLU A 86 10.56 0.92 10.43
N ASN A 87 11.48 0.44 9.60
CA ASN A 87 11.16 0.04 8.23
C ASN A 87 10.53 -1.36 8.26
N ALA A 88 9.50 -1.58 7.44
CA ALA A 88 8.86 -2.88 7.35
C ALA A 88 8.28 -3.14 5.96
N ILE A 89 8.24 -4.41 5.58
CA ILE A 89 7.42 -4.92 4.48
C ILE A 89 6.19 -5.56 5.12
N ILE A 90 5.03 -5.02 4.77
CA ILE A 90 3.74 -5.44 5.32
C ILE A 90 2.98 -6.18 4.23
N HIS A 91 2.65 -7.44 4.49
CA HIS A 91 2.02 -8.34 3.55
C HIS A 91 0.51 -8.37 3.77
N TYR A 92 -0.25 -8.27 2.69
CA TYR A 92 -1.69 -8.44 2.66
C TYR A 92 -2.04 -9.50 1.62
N PRO A 93 -2.94 -10.45 1.92
CA PRO A 93 -3.53 -11.28 0.89
C PRO A 93 -4.25 -10.39 -0.14
N LEU A 94 -3.99 -10.60 -1.42
CA LEU A 94 -4.43 -9.71 -2.49
C LEU A 94 -5.95 -9.72 -2.67
N LEU A 95 -6.59 -10.89 -2.55
CA LEU A 95 -8.05 -11.01 -2.75
C LEU A 95 -8.86 -10.12 -1.78
N PRO A 96 -8.66 -10.18 -0.45
CA PRO A 96 -9.31 -9.26 0.49
C PRO A 96 -9.06 -7.78 0.15
N VAL A 97 -7.86 -7.43 -0.32
CA VAL A 97 -7.55 -6.05 -0.73
C VAL A 97 -8.39 -5.64 -1.93
N LEU A 98 -8.47 -6.48 -2.96
CA LEU A 98 -9.28 -6.23 -4.15
C LEU A 98 -10.77 -6.05 -3.81
N GLU A 99 -11.26 -6.78 -2.81
CA GLU A 99 -12.62 -6.62 -2.30
C GLU A 99 -12.80 -5.29 -1.53
N ALA A 100 -11.85 -4.92 -0.66
CA ALA A 100 -11.94 -3.69 0.11
C ALA A 100 -11.79 -2.41 -0.71
N VAL A 101 -11.02 -2.42 -1.80
CA VAL A 101 -10.87 -1.22 -2.64
C VAL A 101 -12.13 -0.88 -3.43
N ARG A 102 -13.11 -1.79 -3.50
CA ARG A 102 -14.37 -1.61 -4.22
C ARG A 102 -15.48 -0.98 -3.39
N GLY A 103 -15.36 -0.94 -2.08
CA GLY A 103 -16.47 -0.49 -1.25
C GLY A 103 -16.17 -0.51 0.25
N PRO A 104 -17.13 -0.05 1.07
CA PRO A 104 -16.95 -0.02 2.51
C PRO A 104 -16.77 -1.45 3.03
N GLY A 105 -15.55 -1.77 3.45
CA GLY A 105 -15.17 -3.07 3.97
C GLY A 105 -14.89 -3.04 5.47
N THR A 106 -14.89 -4.22 6.07
CA THR A 106 -14.34 -4.41 7.43
C THR A 106 -12.83 -4.29 7.41
N ALA A 107 -12.22 -3.94 8.55
CA ALA A 107 -10.77 -3.89 8.68
C ALA A 107 -10.10 -5.22 8.24
N ILE A 108 -9.03 -5.11 7.44
CA ILE A 108 -8.24 -6.24 6.96
C ILE A 108 -6.93 -6.23 7.72
N ALA A 109 -6.62 -7.36 8.36
CA ALA A 109 -5.33 -7.55 9.01
C ALA A 109 -4.25 -7.95 7.99
N PRO A 110 -3.00 -7.49 8.14
CA PRO A 110 -1.88 -8.01 7.35
C PRO A 110 -1.66 -9.50 7.65
N SER A 111 -1.25 -10.28 6.63
CA SER A 111 -0.85 -11.69 6.80
C SER A 111 0.49 -11.81 7.52
N ALA A 112 1.40 -10.86 7.28
CA ALA A 112 2.70 -10.78 7.92
C ALA A 112 3.23 -9.33 7.93
N SER A 113 4.16 -9.05 8.83
CA SER A 113 4.95 -7.83 8.83
C SER A 113 6.40 -8.17 9.16
N THR A 114 7.29 -7.93 8.21
CA THR A 114 8.71 -8.21 8.34
C THR A 114 9.44 -6.90 8.54
N ARG A 115 10.02 -6.69 9.73
CA ARG A 115 10.92 -5.55 9.95
C ARG A 115 12.15 -5.71 9.10
N VAL A 116 12.54 -4.64 8.42
CA VAL A 116 13.71 -4.62 7.56
C VAL A 116 14.73 -3.68 8.16
N ASP A 117 15.91 -4.20 8.48
CA ASP A 117 17.07 -3.35 8.72
C ASP A 117 17.71 -3.06 7.36
N LEU A 118 17.53 -1.84 6.87
CA LEU A 118 18.14 -1.40 5.62
C LEU A 118 19.62 -1.00 5.83
N GLY A 119 20.13 -1.07 7.06
CA GLY A 119 21.50 -0.70 7.41
C GLY A 119 21.73 0.80 7.35
N THR A 120 22.96 1.21 7.03
CA THR A 120 23.31 2.60 6.72
C THR A 120 24.11 2.63 5.43
N ILE A 121 23.77 3.52 4.49
CA ILE A 121 24.63 3.86 3.35
C ILE A 121 25.34 5.15 3.74
N GLU A 122 26.68 5.10 3.85
CA GLU A 122 27.52 6.23 4.28
C GLU A 122 27.12 6.88 5.64
N GLY A 123 26.63 6.08 6.59
CA GLY A 123 26.20 6.57 7.91
C GLY A 123 24.80 7.21 7.93
N VAL A 124 24.09 7.21 6.79
CA VAL A 124 22.68 7.60 6.68
C VAL A 124 21.83 6.33 6.52
N PRO A 125 20.76 6.13 7.30
CA PRO A 125 19.84 5.02 7.07
C PRO A 125 19.19 5.18 5.68
N PRO A 126 19.32 4.21 4.76
CA PRO A 126 18.66 4.28 3.46
C PRO A 126 17.14 4.19 3.63
N SER A 127 16.44 4.72 2.64
CA SER A 127 15.00 4.89 2.65
C SER A 127 14.33 3.85 1.76
N ALA A 128 13.04 3.56 1.99
CA ALA A 128 12.30 2.60 1.16
C ALA A 128 12.25 2.96 -0.34
N ASN A 129 12.51 4.23 -0.69
CA ASN A 129 12.65 4.69 -2.07
C ASN A 129 13.89 4.12 -2.80
N ASP A 130 14.85 3.54 -2.08
CA ASP A 130 16.07 2.96 -2.66
C ASP A 130 15.88 1.50 -3.14
N LEU A 131 14.65 0.95 -3.01
CA LEU A 131 14.30 -0.43 -3.37
C LEU A 131 13.54 -0.57 -4.71
N THR A 132 13.39 0.50 -5.48
CA THR A 132 12.65 0.51 -6.76
C THR A 132 13.51 0.96 -7.93
#